data_AF-A0A511N9Q7-F1
#
_entry.id   AF-A0A511N9Q7-F1
#
_cell.length_a   1.000
_cell.length_b   1.000
_cell.length_c   1.000
_cell.angle_alpha   90.00
_cell.angle_beta   90.00
_cell.angle_gamma   90.00
#
_symmetry.space_group_name_H-M   'P 1'
#
loop_
_entity.id
_entity.type
_entity.pdbx_description
1 polymer ?
#
loop_
_entity_poly.entity_id
_entity_poly.type
_entity_poly.pdbx_seq_one_letter_code
_entity_poly.pdbx_strand_id
1 'polypeptide(L)'
;MKTYQGILDAVEQRKYYFADSNNELIDYLKIFDLIRQEGYTAFIKWDGGREYEIYTVMITDLPEDVDYIRRESSDLAESIRGVISEFIEVIWNIK
;
A
#
# COMPACT_ATOMS: atom_id res chain seq x y z
N MET A 1 -12.07 17.56 -5.63
CA MET A 1 -10.93 17.65 -4.70
C MET A 1 -11.37 17.30 -3.26
N LYS A 2 -11.98 16.12 -3.04
CA LYS A 2 -12.60 15.74 -1.75
C LYS A 2 -12.20 14.34 -1.24
N THR A 3 -11.28 13.66 -1.91
CA THR A 3 -11.11 12.20 -1.74
C THR A 3 -9.78 11.84 -1.05
N TYR A 4 -8.75 12.68 -1.23
CA TYR A 4 -7.41 12.53 -0.64
C TYR A 4 -7.34 12.56 0.90
N GLN A 5 -8.22 13.31 1.56
CA GLN A 5 -8.25 13.39 3.02
C GLN A 5 -8.58 12.02 3.64
N GLY A 6 -9.34 11.16 2.95
CA GLY A 6 -9.70 9.84 3.46
C GLY A 6 -8.50 8.88 3.55
N ILE A 7 -7.55 8.97 2.61
CA ILE A 7 -6.33 8.15 2.64
C ILE A 7 -5.38 8.68 3.72
N LEU A 8 -5.21 10.01 3.79
CA LEU A 8 -4.39 10.64 4.83
C LEU A 8 -4.93 10.38 6.23
N ASP A 9 -6.24 10.54 6.46
CA ASP A 9 -6.89 10.24 7.74
C ASP A 9 -6.74 8.76 8.09
N ALA A 10 -6.89 7.85 7.12
CA ALA A 10 -6.70 6.42 7.34
C ALA A 10 -5.24 6.08 7.69
N VAL A 11 -4.26 6.81 7.16
CA VAL A 11 -2.83 6.62 7.47
C VAL A 11 -2.47 7.25 8.81
N GLU A 12 -2.94 8.48 9.09
CA GLU A 12 -2.65 9.23 10.32
C GLU A 12 -3.34 8.61 11.55
N GLN A 13 -4.62 8.21 11.44
CA GLN A 13 -5.31 7.49 12.51
C GLN A 13 -4.63 6.14 12.82
N ARG A 14 -3.94 5.55 11.85
CA ARG A 14 -3.30 4.23 12.00
C ARG A 14 -1.83 4.25 12.39
N LYS A 15 -1.16 5.42 12.40
CA LYS A 15 0.13 5.57 13.12
C LYS A 15 0.05 5.12 14.58
N TYR A 16 -1.15 5.06 15.17
CA TYR A 16 -1.40 4.65 16.55
C TYR A 16 -1.95 3.21 16.73
N TYR A 17 -2.24 2.45 15.67
CA TYR A 17 -2.99 1.17 15.77
C TYR A 17 -2.34 -0.07 15.14
N PHE A 18 -1.06 -0.05 14.76
CA PHE A 18 -0.30 -1.27 14.41
C PHE A 18 0.12 -2.09 15.67
N ALA A 19 -0.78 -2.19 16.65
CA ALA A 19 -0.51 -2.84 17.93
C ALA A 19 -1.19 -4.22 18.06
N ASP A 20 -2.06 -4.62 17.12
CA ASP A 20 -2.78 -5.89 17.21
C ASP A 20 -2.84 -6.63 15.87
N SER A 21 -1.95 -7.62 15.72
CA SER A 21 -1.62 -8.39 14.51
C SER A 21 -2.79 -9.04 13.75
N ASN A 22 -3.99 -9.12 14.33
CA ASN A 22 -5.16 -9.76 13.70
C ASN A 22 -5.98 -8.82 12.78
N ASN A 23 -5.81 -7.50 12.85
CA ASN A 23 -6.61 -6.53 12.06
C ASN A 23 -5.83 -5.80 10.96
N GLU A 24 -4.50 -5.96 10.89
CA GLU A 24 -3.66 -5.19 9.96
C GLU A 24 -4.00 -5.45 8.49
N LEU A 25 -4.32 -6.70 8.11
CA LEU A 25 -4.65 -7.05 6.73
C LEU A 25 -5.96 -6.40 6.26
N ILE A 26 -6.99 -6.39 7.10
CA ILE A 26 -8.27 -5.72 6.81
C ILE A 26 -8.04 -4.24 6.60
N ASP A 27 -7.15 -3.67 7.40
CA ASP A 27 -6.79 -2.27 7.32
C ASP A 27 -6.06 -1.95 6.02
N TYR A 28 -5.14 -2.80 5.57
CA TYR A 28 -4.48 -2.66 4.27
C TYR A 28 -5.44 -2.78 3.08
N LEU A 29 -6.39 -3.72 3.13
CA LEU A 29 -7.40 -3.87 2.09
C LEU A 29 -8.23 -2.59 1.92
N LYS A 30 -8.63 -1.95 3.02
CA LYS A 30 -9.32 -0.65 2.98
C LYS A 30 -8.48 0.43 2.31
N ILE A 31 -7.17 0.46 2.53
CA ILE A 31 -6.27 1.42 1.88
C ILE A 31 -6.21 1.14 0.38
N PHE A 32 -6.08 -0.11 -0.03
CA PHE A 32 -6.10 -0.46 -1.45
C PHE A 32 -7.43 -0.13 -2.13
N ASP A 33 -8.55 -0.27 -1.43
CA ASP A 33 -9.84 0.16 -1.96
C ASP A 33 -9.91 1.68 -2.15
N LEU A 34 -9.35 2.47 -1.23
CA LEU A 34 -9.24 3.92 -1.42
C LEU A 34 -8.33 4.27 -2.60
N ILE A 35 -7.17 3.62 -2.72
CA ILE A 35 -6.23 3.81 -3.84
C ILE A 35 -6.93 3.53 -5.17
N ARG A 36 -7.75 2.47 -5.24
CA ARG A 36 -8.58 2.15 -6.42
C ARG A 36 -9.67 3.18 -6.68
N GLN A 37 -10.29 3.73 -5.64
CA GLN A 37 -11.30 4.80 -5.78
C GLN A 37 -10.71 6.09 -6.35
N GLU A 38 -9.43 6.37 -6.13
CA GLU A 38 -8.70 7.48 -6.76
C GLU A 38 -8.28 7.21 -8.20
N GLY A 39 -8.49 5.99 -8.71
CA GLY A 39 -8.18 5.60 -10.10
C GLY A 39 -6.83 4.92 -10.28
N TYR A 40 -6.11 4.58 -9.20
CA TYR A 40 -4.85 3.82 -9.27
C TYR A 40 -5.11 2.32 -9.15
N THR A 41 -4.20 1.49 -9.64
CA THR A 41 -4.34 0.03 -9.53
C THR A 41 -3.37 -0.54 -8.50
N ALA A 42 -3.88 -1.36 -7.58
CA ALA A 42 -3.07 -2.03 -6.54
C ALA A 42 -3.20 -3.55 -6.62
N PHE A 43 -2.05 -4.25 -6.63
CA PHE A 43 -1.92 -5.69 -6.76
C PHE A 43 -1.10 -6.30 -5.63
N ILE A 44 -1.50 -7.51 -5.23
CA ILE A 44 -0.70 -8.41 -4.39
C ILE A 44 -0.50 -9.69 -5.18
N LYS A 45 0.74 -10.11 -5.34
CA LYS A 45 1.12 -11.40 -5.94
C LYS A 45 1.86 -12.22 -4.90
N TRP A 46 1.45 -13.47 -4.76
CA TRP A 46 2.11 -14.46 -3.91
C TRP A 46 2.74 -15.53 -4.80
N ASP A 47 4.07 -15.62 -4.80
CA ASP A 47 4.80 -16.67 -5.50
C ASP A 47 5.01 -17.87 -4.57
N GLY A 48 3.95 -18.63 -4.33
CA GLY A 48 3.92 -19.81 -3.44
C GLY A 48 4.69 -21.04 -3.94
N GLY A 49 5.60 -20.87 -4.90
CA GLY A 49 6.36 -21.95 -5.55
C GLY A 49 7.87 -21.94 -5.28
N ARG A 50 8.38 -21.02 -4.45
CA ARG A 50 9.81 -20.97 -4.07
C ARG A 50 10.00 -21.49 -2.65
N GLU A 51 11.22 -21.89 -2.30
CA GLU A 51 11.62 -22.28 -0.92
C GLU A 51 11.32 -21.19 0.13
N TYR A 52 11.08 -19.95 -0.33
CA TYR A 52 10.70 -18.81 0.48
C TYR A 52 9.44 -18.18 -0.12
N GLU A 53 8.40 -17.99 0.70
CA GLU A 53 7.20 -17.27 0.31
C GLU A 53 7.57 -15.80 0.07
N ILE A 54 7.56 -15.35 -1.19
CA ILE A 54 7.78 -13.94 -1.51
C ILE A 54 6.45 -13.31 -1.89
N TYR A 55 6.11 -12.24 -1.18
CA TYR A 55 4.97 -11.39 -1.45
C TYR A 55 5.44 -10.19 -2.26
N THR A 56 4.94 -10.05 -3.48
CA THR A 56 5.13 -8.84 -4.29
C THR A 56 3.88 -7.97 -4.17
N VAL A 57 4.06 -6.73 -3.75
CA VAL A 57 2.99 -5.72 -3.73
C VAL A 57 3.34 -4.62 -4.72
N MET A 58 2.36 -4.16 -5.49
CA MET A 58 2.57 -3.18 -6.55
C MET A 58 1.41 -2.20 -6.67
N ILE A 59 1.72 -0.92 -6.93
CA ILE A 59 0.76 0.10 -7.36
C ILE A 59 1.18 0.63 -8.74
N THR A 60 0.23 0.75 -9.66
CA THR A 60 0.44 1.23 -11.05
C THR A 60 -0.50 2.39 -11.36
N ASP A 61 -0.38 2.91 -12.60
CA ASP A 61 -1.19 4.01 -13.13
C ASP A 61 -0.94 5.33 -12.37
N LEU A 62 0.31 5.52 -11.93
CA LEU A 62 0.73 6.70 -11.19
C LEU A 62 0.92 7.91 -12.11
N PRO A 63 0.92 9.15 -11.57
CA PRO A 63 1.11 10.36 -12.36
C PRO A 63 2.48 10.42 -13.05
N GLU A 64 2.52 11.22 -14.12
CA GLU A 64 3.64 11.46 -15.05
C GLU A 64 5.02 11.37 -14.35
N ASP A 65 5.80 10.35 -14.73
CA ASP A 65 7.19 10.00 -14.35
C ASP A 65 7.40 8.80 -13.40
N VAL A 66 6.33 8.16 -12.89
CA VAL A 66 6.45 6.90 -12.12
C VAL A 66 5.65 5.78 -12.79
N ASP A 67 6.34 4.77 -13.33
CA ASP A 67 5.67 3.63 -13.98
C ASP A 67 4.89 2.77 -12.97
N TYR A 68 5.52 2.47 -11.83
CA TYR A 68 4.95 1.69 -10.74
C TYR A 68 5.74 1.87 -9.44
N ILE A 69 5.09 1.56 -8.33
CA ILE A 69 5.74 1.36 -7.02
C ILE A 69 5.64 -0.12 -6.70
N ARG A 70 6.76 -0.75 -6.34
CA ARG A 70 6.80 -2.20 -6.07
C ARG A 70 7.69 -2.52 -4.88
N ARG A 71 7.23 -3.40 -4.00
CA ARG A 71 8.04 -4.03 -2.96
C ARG A 71 7.90 -5.54 -2.98
N GLU A 72 8.96 -6.20 -2.54
CA GLU A 72 9.03 -7.63 -2.35
C GLU A 72 9.60 -7.90 -0.96
N SER A 73 8.94 -8.75 -0.18
CA SER A 73 9.47 -9.28 1.07
C SER A 73 8.87 -10.66 1.33
N SER A 74 9.53 -11.43 2.20
CA SER A 74 8.93 -12.62 2.80
C SER A 74 7.85 -12.29 3.84
N ASP A 75 7.74 -11.01 4.23
CA ASP A 75 6.67 -10.48 5.06
C ASP A 75 5.69 -9.66 4.19
N LEU A 76 4.44 -10.11 4.14
CA LEU A 76 3.37 -9.44 3.41
C LEU A 76 3.08 -8.04 3.99
N ALA A 77 3.04 -7.90 5.31
CA ALA A 77 2.74 -6.63 5.97
C ALA A 77 3.86 -5.62 5.72
N GLU A 78 5.12 -6.05 5.77
CA GLU A 78 6.27 -5.21 5.40
C GLU A 78 6.16 -4.71 3.96
N SER A 79 5.88 -5.61 3.01
CA SER A 79 5.72 -5.26 1.60
C SER A 79 4.60 -4.24 1.38
N ILE A 80 3.46 -4.42 2.04
CA ILE A 80 2.34 -3.50 1.94
C ILE A 80 2.69 -2.13 2.55
N ARG A 81 3.26 -2.09 3.76
CA ARG A 81 3.66 -0.83 4.40
C ARG A 81 4.64 -0.06 3.52
N GLY A 82 5.64 -0.75 2.95
CA GLY A 82 6.63 -0.14 2.07
C GLY A 82 6.01 0.48 0.82
N VAL A 83 5.11 -0.24 0.14
CA VAL A 83 4.42 0.27 -1.06
C VAL A 83 3.50 1.45 -0.73
N ILE A 84 2.77 1.38 0.38
CA ILE A 84 1.90 2.48 0.80
C ILE A 84 2.75 3.71 1.13
N SER A 85 3.80 3.60 1.95
CA SER A 85 4.64 4.75 2.30
C SER A 85 5.22 5.44 1.06
N GLU A 86 5.76 4.67 0.12
CA GLU A 86 6.31 5.23 -1.12
C GLU A 86 5.22 5.86 -2.01
N PHE A 87 4.03 5.27 -2.05
CA PHE A 87 2.88 5.84 -2.77
C PHE A 87 2.47 7.20 -2.20
N ILE A 88 2.44 7.32 -0.88
CA ILE A 88 2.16 8.56 -0.14
C ILE A 88 3.21 9.62 -0.49
N GLU A 89 4.49 9.27 -0.48
CA GLU A 89 5.59 10.17 -0.83
C GLU A 89 5.48 10.66 -2.28
N VAL A 90 5.20 9.75 -3.22
CA VAL A 90 5.07 10.05 -4.65
C VAL A 90 3.86 10.93 -4.95
N ILE A 91 2.68 10.56 -4.43
CA ILE A 91 1.43 11.27 -4.73
C ILE A 91 1.34 12.61 -3.98
N TRP A 92 1.87 12.70 -2.76
CA TRP A 92 1.76 13.92 -1.95
C TRP A 92 3.03 14.75 -1.87
N ASN A 93 4.12 14.33 -2.53
CA ASN A 93 5.41 15.05 -2.50
C ASN A 93 5.92 15.31 -1.07
N ILE A 94 5.54 14.45 -0.12
CA ILE A 94 5.98 14.52 1.27
C ILE A 94 7.35 13.83 1.33
N LYS A 95 8.40 14.59 1.68
CA LYS A 95 9.78 14.09 1.86
C LYS A 95 10.13 13.97 3.32
#